data_AF-A0A495Z9B8-F1
#
_entry.id   AF-A0A495Z9B8-F1
#
_cell.length_a   1.000
_cell.length_b   1.000
_cell.length_c   1.000
_cell.angle_alpha   90.00
_cell.angle_beta   90.00
_cell.angle_gamma   90.00
#
_symmetry.space_group_name_H-M   'P 1'
#
loop_
_entity.id
_entity.type
_entity.pdbx_description
1 polymer ?
#
loop_
_entity_poly.entity_id
_entity_poly.type
_entity_poly.pdbx_seq_one_letter_code
_entity_poly.pdbx_strand_id
1 'polypeptide(L)'
;MKWLAFLFIAVLFTASQATAKLEKDLVVYFTFDKVKDKKILDISGNDLDAEVIANVDFVEGKYGDAIHIAAEPEGGDCVRVPADDLLEIEDEITRAAWAYHEDWQAASGLWVDKGSRTLGKQKGSYGIECADIIPELG
;
A
#
# COMPACT_ATOMS: atom_id res chain seq x y z
N MET A 1 33.44 -38.93 3.98
CA MET A 1 32.42 -38.29 4.85
C MET A 1 32.75 -36.85 5.24
N LYS A 2 33.98 -36.52 5.70
CA LYS A 2 34.35 -35.14 6.08
C LYS A 2 34.23 -34.10 4.96
N TRP A 3 34.49 -34.47 3.71
CA TRP A 3 34.42 -33.57 2.56
C TRP A 3 32.98 -33.32 2.07
N LEU A 4 32.08 -34.30 2.28
CA LEU A 4 30.65 -34.14 2.02
C LEU A 4 30.00 -33.17 3.02
N ALA A 5 30.39 -33.22 4.30
CA ALA A 5 29.93 -32.27 5.31
C ALA A 5 30.39 -30.83 5.02
N PHE A 6 31.61 -30.67 4.50
CA PHE A 6 32.15 -29.35 4.13
C PHE A 6 31.43 -28.75 2.91
N LEU A 7 31.12 -29.57 1.90
CA LEU A 7 30.29 -29.19 0.75
C LEU A 7 28.87 -28.79 1.16
N PHE A 8 28.27 -29.51 2.12
CA PHE A 8 26.93 -29.22 2.61
C PHE A 8 26.84 -27.87 3.35
N ILE A 9 27.87 -27.54 4.15
CA ILE A 9 27.96 -26.25 4.86
C ILE A 9 28.21 -25.09 3.88
N ALA A 10 29.00 -25.30 2.83
CA ALA A 10 29.24 -24.30 1.80
C ALA A 10 27.96 -23.96 1.00
N VAL A 11 27.10 -24.95 0.70
CA VAL A 11 25.81 -24.74 0.03
C VAL A 11 24.80 -24.00 0.91
N LEU A 12 24.82 -24.22 2.23
CA LEU A 12 23.96 -23.50 3.18
C LEU A 12 24.33 -22.00 3.29
N PHE A 13 25.61 -21.66 3.10
CA PHE A 13 26.07 -20.26 3.12
C PHE A 13 25.69 -19.48 1.84
N THR A 14 25.57 -20.15 0.68
CA THR A 14 25.19 -19.47 -0.57
C THR A 14 23.69 -19.28 -0.72
N ALA A 15 22.86 -20.09 -0.06
CA ALA A 15 21.40 -19.96 -0.10
C ALA A 15 20.86 -18.74 0.68
N SER A 16 21.66 -18.14 1.58
CA SER A 16 21.22 -17.04 2.46
C SER A 16 21.36 -15.63 1.86
N GLN A 17 21.84 -15.50 0.63
CA GLN A 17 22.17 -14.19 0.04
C GLN A 17 21.23 -13.77 -1.11
N ALA A 18 20.12 -14.48 -1.31
CA ALA A 18 19.09 -14.06 -2.26
C ALA A 18 18.14 -13.06 -1.58
N THR A 19 18.60 -11.82 -1.37
CA THR A 19 17.65 -10.71 -1.20
C THR A 19 17.14 -10.36 -2.59
N ALA A 20 15.88 -10.71 -2.89
CA ALA A 20 15.24 -10.25 -4.11
C ALA A 20 15.18 -8.72 -4.01
N LYS A 21 15.98 -8.04 -4.83
CA LYS A 21 16.04 -6.59 -4.84
C LYS A 21 14.74 -6.06 -5.45
N LEU A 22 13.72 -5.89 -4.61
CA LEU A 22 12.39 -5.41 -4.97
C LEU A 22 12.42 -3.98 -5.56
N GLU A 23 13.56 -3.29 -5.46
CA GLU A 23 13.73 -1.88 -5.78
C GLU A 23 13.61 -1.56 -7.27
N LYS A 24 13.92 -2.48 -8.20
CA LYS A 24 14.10 -2.10 -9.61
C LYS A 24 12.83 -1.54 -10.25
N ASP A 25 11.66 -2.04 -9.85
CA ASP A 25 10.37 -1.66 -10.42
C ASP A 25 9.43 -1.08 -9.33
N LEU A 26 9.98 -0.70 -8.17
CA LEU A 26 9.22 -0.10 -7.08
C LEU A 26 8.92 1.36 -7.40
N VAL A 27 7.64 1.67 -7.63
CA VAL A 27 7.21 3.02 -8.00
C VAL A 27 6.94 3.88 -6.76
N VAL A 28 6.22 3.36 -5.76
CA VAL A 28 5.86 4.10 -4.55
C VAL A 28 6.05 3.19 -3.34
N TYR A 29 6.58 3.74 -2.24
CA TYR A 29 6.66 3.03 -0.97
C TYR A 29 6.50 3.96 0.23
N PHE A 30 5.42 3.76 0.97
CA PHE A 30 5.14 4.46 2.22
C PHE A 30 5.31 3.53 3.41
N THR A 31 6.15 3.97 4.36
CA THR A 31 6.29 3.37 5.70
C THR A 31 5.47 4.11 6.75
N PHE A 32 4.99 5.31 6.42
CA PHE A 32 4.32 6.25 7.33
C PHE A 32 5.17 6.76 8.52
N ASP A 33 6.32 6.16 8.82
CA ASP A 33 7.30 6.62 9.83
C ASP A 33 7.91 7.99 9.53
N LYS A 34 7.86 8.43 8.27
CA LYS A 34 8.47 9.68 7.80
C LYS A 34 7.39 10.63 7.32
N VAL A 35 6.93 11.46 8.24
CA VAL A 35 5.98 12.54 7.95
C VAL A 35 6.69 13.89 8.09
N LYS A 36 6.58 14.75 7.08
CA LYS A 36 7.12 16.10 7.09
C LYS A 36 6.13 17.07 6.47
N ASP A 37 5.84 18.18 7.14
CA ASP A 37 4.99 19.26 6.61
C ASP A 37 3.63 18.77 6.08
N LYS A 38 2.99 17.80 6.77
CA LYS A 38 1.75 17.11 6.36
C LYS A 38 1.86 16.29 5.07
N LYS A 39 3.07 15.84 4.75
CA LYS A 39 3.33 14.89 3.68
C LYS A 39 3.89 13.59 4.23
N ILE A 40 3.41 12.48 3.69
CA ILE A 40 3.99 11.16 3.90
C ILE A 40 5.06 10.99 2.82
N LEU A 41 6.30 10.79 3.24
CA LEU A 41 7.41 10.75 2.30
C LEU A 41 7.46 9.41 1.56
N ASP A 42 7.62 9.47 0.24
CA ASP A 42 7.90 8.30 -0.56
C ASP A 42 9.36 7.87 -0.40
N ILE A 43 9.58 6.66 0.08
CA ILE A 43 10.92 6.11 0.27
C ILE A 43 11.35 5.16 -0.86
N SER A 44 10.59 5.09 -1.95
CA SER A 44 10.98 4.38 -3.18
C SER A 44 12.19 5.03 -3.86
N GLY A 45 12.34 6.36 -3.70
CA GLY A 45 13.32 7.17 -4.41
C GLY A 45 12.77 7.90 -5.65
N ASN A 46 11.45 7.86 -5.88
CA ASN A 46 10.79 8.52 -7.02
C ASN A 46 10.12 9.86 -6.67
N ASP A 47 10.29 10.35 -5.43
CA ASP A 47 9.77 11.63 -4.96
C ASP A 47 8.22 11.78 -5.05
N LEU A 48 7.49 10.66 -4.97
CA LEU A 48 6.02 10.61 -5.04
C LEU A 48 5.36 10.81 -3.65
N ASP A 49 5.76 11.88 -2.95
CA ASP A 49 5.25 12.21 -1.61
C ASP A 49 3.72 12.38 -1.61
N ALA A 50 3.05 11.80 -0.60
CA ALA A 50 1.61 11.89 -0.47
C ALA A 50 1.19 13.05 0.45
N GLU A 51 0.20 13.84 0.02
CA GLU A 51 -0.40 14.93 0.79
C GLU A 51 -1.48 14.38 1.73
N VAL A 52 -1.42 14.74 3.02
CA VAL A 52 -2.52 14.47 3.95
C VAL A 52 -3.63 15.50 3.73
N ILE A 53 -4.79 15.03 3.27
CA ILE A 53 -5.92 15.89 2.86
C ILE A 53 -6.89 16.11 4.02
N ALA A 54 -7.33 15.04 4.69
CA ALA A 54 -8.27 15.13 5.81
C ALA A 54 -8.24 13.88 6.71
N ASN A 55 -8.59 14.04 7.99
CA ASN A 55 -8.97 12.98 8.95
C ASN A 55 -8.04 11.76 9.01
N VAL A 56 -6.75 12.03 9.09
CA VAL A 56 -5.71 11.02 9.30
C VAL A 56 -5.08 11.23 10.67
N ASP A 57 -5.16 10.20 11.50
CA ASP A 57 -4.33 10.07 12.69
C ASP A 57 -3.15 9.14 12.37
N PHE A 58 -1.96 9.48 12.85
CA PHE A 58 -0.81 8.56 12.80
C PHE A 58 -0.83 7.70 14.05
N VAL A 59 -0.86 6.38 13.86
CA VAL A 59 -0.97 5.38 14.93
C VAL A 59 0.13 4.33 14.78
N GLU A 60 0.38 3.56 15.83
CA GLU A 60 1.29 2.42 15.74
C GLU A 60 0.68 1.34 14.84
N GLY A 61 1.38 0.99 13.77
CA GLY A 61 1.01 -0.05 12.82
C GLY A 61 1.59 -1.41 13.18
N LYS A 62 1.42 -2.39 12.28
CA LYS A 62 2.06 -3.70 12.42
C LYS A 62 3.59 -3.60 12.34
N TYR A 63 4.09 -2.71 11.48
CA TYR A 63 5.50 -2.40 11.32
C TYR A 63 5.62 -0.89 11.16
N GLY A 64 6.26 -0.23 12.12
CA GLY A 64 6.34 1.24 12.14
C GLY A 64 4.97 1.89 12.38
N ASP A 65 4.84 3.13 11.96
CA ASP A 65 3.61 3.90 12.01
C ASP A 65 2.64 3.48 10.87
N ALA A 66 1.37 3.83 11.04
CA ALA A 66 0.32 3.66 10.06
C ALA A 66 -0.61 4.88 10.07
N ILE A 67 -1.42 5.01 9.03
CA ILE A 67 -2.54 5.95 9.03
C ILE A 67 -3.81 5.25 9.53
N HIS A 68 -4.46 5.86 10.50
CA HIS A 68 -5.82 5.55 10.89
C HIS A 68 -6.75 6.53 10.20
N ILE A 69 -7.68 5.98 9.42
CA ILE A 69 -8.69 6.74 8.70
C ILE A 69 -9.97 6.69 9.54
N ALA A 70 -10.33 7.82 10.14
CA ALA A 70 -11.58 7.91 10.88
C ALA A 70 -12.78 7.96 9.92
N ALA A 71 -13.93 7.43 10.34
CA ALA A 71 -15.17 7.50 9.58
C ALA A 71 -15.61 8.97 9.43
N GLU A 72 -15.64 9.46 8.19
CA GLU A 72 -16.17 10.78 7.87
C GLU A 72 -17.66 10.73 7.54
N PRO A 73 -18.43 11.78 7.87
CA PRO A 73 -19.82 11.88 7.43
C PRO A 73 -19.95 11.92 5.90
N GLU A 74 -18.99 12.48 5.14
CA GLU A 74 -19.04 12.52 3.66
C GLU A 74 -17.65 12.58 2.98
N GLY A 75 -17.30 11.54 2.21
CA GLY A 75 -16.78 11.64 0.83
C GLY A 75 -15.43 12.30 0.49
N GLY A 76 -14.45 12.39 1.40
CA GLY A 76 -13.14 12.99 1.12
C GLY A 76 -11.98 12.00 0.97
N ASP A 77 -10.98 12.33 0.14
CA ASP A 77 -9.66 11.68 0.15
C ASP A 77 -8.99 11.90 1.53
N CYS A 78 -8.39 10.87 2.12
CA CYS A 78 -7.64 11.01 3.38
C CYS A 78 -6.18 11.41 3.11
N VAL A 79 -5.58 10.76 2.12
CA VAL A 79 -4.21 11.00 1.65
C VAL A 79 -4.23 10.93 0.13
N ARG A 80 -3.46 11.80 -0.55
CA ARG A 80 -3.40 11.88 -2.01
C ARG A 80 -1.96 12.03 -2.49
N VAL A 81 -1.53 11.14 -3.38
CA VAL A 81 -0.33 11.36 -4.18
C VAL A 81 -0.72 12.23 -5.39
N PRO A 82 -0.03 13.34 -5.68
CA PRO A 82 -0.26 14.12 -6.89
C PRO A 82 -0.14 13.27 -8.17
N ALA A 83 -0.83 13.68 -9.23
CA ALA A 83 -0.71 13.00 -10.52
C ALA A 83 0.73 13.13 -11.06
N ASP A 84 1.27 12.02 -11.55
CA ASP A 84 2.63 11.92 -12.08
C ASP A 84 2.69 10.82 -13.16
N ASP A 85 3.55 10.99 -14.16
CA ASP A 85 3.73 10.04 -15.27
C ASP A 85 4.19 8.66 -14.77
N LEU A 86 4.93 8.60 -13.65
CA LEU A 86 5.36 7.33 -13.04
C LEU A 86 4.20 6.50 -12.47
N LEU A 87 3.04 7.11 -12.23
CA LEU A 87 1.84 6.43 -11.77
C LEU A 87 0.96 5.94 -12.93
N GLU A 88 1.31 6.26 -14.18
CA GLU A 88 0.62 5.74 -15.35
C GLU A 88 0.93 4.26 -15.54
N ILE A 89 -0.13 3.45 -15.57
CA ILE A 89 0.00 2.00 -15.67
C ILE A 89 0.07 1.62 -17.15
N GLU A 90 1.28 1.36 -17.65
CA GLU A 90 1.49 0.94 -19.03
C GLU A 90 1.23 -0.56 -19.25
N ASP A 91 1.62 -1.40 -18.28
CA ASP A 91 1.53 -2.86 -18.36
C ASP A 91 0.83 -3.49 -17.12
N GLU A 92 1.62 -4.11 -16.24
CA GLU A 92 1.17 -4.83 -15.05
C GLU A 92 1.56 -4.06 -13.79
N ILE A 93 0.70 -4.12 -12.77
CA ILE A 93 1.01 -3.55 -11.46
C ILE A 93 0.84 -4.58 -10.36
N THR A 94 1.64 -4.42 -9.32
CA THR A 94 1.44 -5.08 -8.03
C THR A 94 1.29 -4.01 -6.96
N ARG A 95 0.30 -4.18 -6.08
CA ARG A 95 0.11 -3.36 -4.89
C ARG A 95 0.07 -4.27 -3.67
N ALA A 96 0.69 -3.83 -2.59
CA ALA A 96 0.70 -4.53 -1.31
C ALA A 96 0.60 -3.53 -0.17
N ALA A 97 -0.20 -3.83 0.84
CA ALA A 97 -0.37 -3.01 2.03
C ALA A 97 -0.71 -3.86 3.24
N TRP A 98 -0.38 -3.38 4.43
CA TRP A 98 -0.98 -3.85 5.66
C TRP A 98 -2.25 -3.03 5.90
N ALA A 99 -3.40 -3.70 5.91
CA ALA A 99 -4.68 -3.11 6.26
C ALA A 99 -5.21 -3.77 7.53
N TYR A 100 -5.71 -2.94 8.44
CA TYR A 100 -6.45 -3.39 9.62
C TYR A 100 -7.83 -2.75 9.56
N HIS A 101 -8.85 -3.58 9.70
CA HIS A 101 -10.24 -3.15 9.72
C HIS A 101 -10.80 -3.35 11.12
N GLU A 102 -11.35 -2.30 11.71
CA GLU A 102 -11.75 -2.28 13.13
C GLU A 102 -13.08 -3.00 13.38
N ASP A 103 -14.02 -2.96 12.42
CA ASP A 103 -15.36 -3.54 12.57
C ASP A 103 -15.70 -4.53 11.44
N TRP A 104 -15.32 -5.79 11.65
CA TRP A 104 -15.64 -6.91 10.75
C TRP A 104 -17.12 -7.33 10.77
N GLN A 105 -17.92 -6.80 11.70
CA GLN A 105 -19.33 -7.16 11.87
C GLN A 105 -20.26 -6.14 11.20
N ALA A 106 -19.80 -4.91 11.01
CA ALA A 106 -20.44 -3.95 10.12
C ALA A 106 -20.43 -4.48 8.67
N ALA A 107 -21.49 -4.18 7.91
CA ALA A 107 -21.53 -4.48 6.49
C ALA A 107 -20.43 -3.66 5.81
N SER A 108 -19.25 -4.22 5.68
CA SER A 108 -18.04 -3.53 5.24
C SER A 108 -17.23 -4.50 4.38
N GLY A 109 -16.43 -3.96 3.47
CA GLY A 109 -15.65 -4.79 2.56
C GLY A 109 -14.31 -4.16 2.20
N LEU A 110 -13.28 -5.01 2.11
CA LEU A 110 -12.03 -4.70 1.43
C LEU A 110 -12.12 -5.21 -0.01
N TRP A 111 -11.99 -4.32 -0.99
CA TRP A 111 -12.08 -4.62 -2.40
C TRP A 111 -10.73 -4.32 -3.05
N VAL A 112 -10.19 -5.29 -3.79
CA VAL A 112 -9.07 -5.04 -4.71
C VAL A 112 -9.65 -5.24 -6.10
N ASP A 113 -9.73 -4.18 -6.89
CA ASP A 113 -10.37 -4.21 -8.19
C ASP A 113 -9.43 -3.82 -9.34
N LYS A 114 -9.73 -4.37 -10.51
CA LYS A 114 -9.24 -3.92 -11.81
C LYS A 114 -10.46 -3.50 -12.62
N GLY A 115 -10.49 -2.23 -13.02
CA GLY A 115 -11.60 -1.61 -13.73
C GLY A 115 -12.69 -1.06 -12.79
N SER A 116 -12.31 -0.52 -11.63
CA SER A 116 -13.23 0.22 -10.74
C SER A 116 -14.11 1.15 -11.57
N ARG A 117 -15.42 0.87 -11.61
CA ARG A 117 -16.37 1.71 -12.35
C ARG A 117 -16.75 2.90 -11.48
N THR A 118 -15.87 3.89 -11.36
CA THR A 118 -16.34 5.24 -11.07
C THR A 118 -17.31 5.61 -12.19
N LEU A 119 -18.57 5.82 -11.81
CA LEU A 119 -19.71 5.99 -12.72
C LEU A 119 -19.37 6.99 -13.85
N GLY A 120 -19.06 6.45 -15.03
CA GLY A 120 -18.99 7.19 -16.29
C GLY A 120 -17.62 7.61 -16.81
N LYS A 121 -16.49 7.38 -16.11
CA LYS A 121 -15.17 7.75 -16.65
C LYS A 121 -14.07 6.74 -16.28
N GLN A 122 -13.41 6.26 -17.32
CA GLN A 122 -12.15 5.48 -17.34
C GLN A 122 -12.30 3.95 -17.35
N LYS A 123 -12.02 3.37 -18.52
CA LYS A 123 -11.59 1.98 -18.66
C LYS A 123 -10.11 1.95 -18.25
N GLY A 124 -9.75 1.16 -17.23
CA GLY A 124 -8.34 0.95 -16.83
C GLY A 124 -7.94 1.41 -15.43
N SER A 125 -8.87 1.84 -14.58
CA SER A 125 -8.61 2.16 -13.17
C SER A 125 -8.29 0.91 -12.33
N TYR A 126 -7.52 1.06 -11.27
CA TYR A 126 -7.23 -0.01 -10.30
C TYR A 126 -7.39 0.54 -8.88
N GLY A 127 -8.22 -0.11 -8.06
CA GLY A 127 -8.55 0.30 -6.71
C GLY A 127 -8.12 -0.72 -5.65
N ILE A 128 -7.72 -0.22 -4.48
CA ILE A 128 -7.86 -0.94 -3.22
C ILE A 128 -8.76 -0.06 -2.35
N GLU A 129 -9.95 -0.54 -2.01
CA GLU A 129 -10.95 0.21 -1.27
C GLU A 129 -11.32 -0.54 0.02
N CYS A 130 -11.49 0.20 1.11
CA CYS A 130 -12.19 -0.26 2.29
C CYS A 130 -13.45 0.60 2.43
N ALA A 131 -14.63 -0.01 2.32
CA ALA A 131 -15.90 0.72 2.34
C ALA A 131 -16.85 0.16 3.39
N ASP A 132 -17.55 1.05 4.07
CA ASP A 132 -18.71 0.73 4.90
C ASP A 132 -19.99 0.82 4.06
N ILE A 133 -20.74 -0.27 3.99
CA ILE A 133 -22.06 -0.35 3.38
C ILE A 133 -23.06 0.24 4.38
N ILE A 134 -23.43 1.50 4.15
CA ILE A 134 -24.49 2.16 4.93
C ILE A 134 -25.83 1.48 4.58
N PRO A 135 -26.52 0.83 5.55
CA PRO A 135 -27.72 0.04 5.27
C PRO A 135 -28.95 0.84 4.79
N GLU A 136 -28.92 2.17 4.83
CA GLU A 136 -30.11 3.01 4.59
C GLU A 136 -30.44 3.31 3.11
N LEU A 137 -29.80 2.64 2.14
CA LEU A 137 -30.10 2.80 0.71
C LEU A 137 -30.62 1.52 0.03
N GLY A 138 -31.27 0.63 0.79
CA GLY A 138 -31.97 -0.56 0.30
C GLY A 138 -33.50 -0.41 0.28
#